data_AF-A0A5C9EW57-F1
#
_entry.id   AF-A0A5C9EW57-F1
#
_cell.length_a   1.000
_cell.length_b   1.000
_cell.length_c   1.000
_cell.angle_alpha   90.00
_cell.angle_beta   90.00
_cell.angle_gamma   90.00
#
_symmetry.space_group_name_H-M   'P 1'
#
loop_
_entity.id
_entity.type
_entity.pdbx_description
1 polymer ?
#
loop_
_entity_poly.entity_id
_entity_poly.type
_entity_poly.pdbx_seq_one_letter_code
_entity_poly.pdbx_strand_id
1 'polypeptide(L)'
;MNKKNTIVAITLIFGISFTGIILGIYLIRVDEENPANLGALALLNQPPPYERVLLDRFPLSLDDLFLVNEPSAQQQVLNSIGNGSWWAANYFMVPYPFHFHLDHAPGAAKWYLYEDAHLNVSLPVDAYMEITDEDSPEIKTINGSLIQMDLGVNMHISYYITIKLGHICVNKSLVDAYKAAGMVNAFGRNLKAVFIPGNTTIGFTSNETHALDFLVEDRHEPNYPLRSGLSGIVNFNKNPYFYFTQSAQNEIKSYYQIQYDRMKLSGMYPEAELNQTFNINEANTLFGTWYYKEGNLELNESHHGDFWYRFDGAILNMLNVNSTSDETFYKDINKNANFTEDPTMIGVYGDSDYVNVEDYDLIGVRYMYLVNGSLDEGILNLTELADNVRSGEIYMKFRLISSLSSIYDDILWVEYFDALNSAEGSFSTNKSVYQRFYEH
;
A
#
# COMPACT_ATOMS: atom_id res chain seq x y z
N MET A 1 12.09 -47.60 -37.45
CA MET A 1 12.12 -46.55 -36.41
C MET A 1 12.38 -45.22 -37.11
N ASN A 2 11.33 -44.42 -37.31
CA ASN A 2 11.45 -43.08 -37.87
C ASN A 2 11.91 -42.11 -36.77
N LYS A 3 13.11 -41.56 -36.87
CA LYS A 3 13.52 -40.40 -36.07
C LYS A 3 12.74 -39.19 -36.60
N LYS A 4 11.80 -38.66 -35.80
CA LYS A 4 11.17 -37.37 -36.04
C LYS A 4 12.24 -36.30 -35.85
N ASN A 5 12.62 -35.61 -36.92
CA ASN A 5 13.32 -34.34 -36.82
C ASN A 5 12.29 -33.29 -36.38
N THR A 6 12.27 -32.95 -35.11
CA THR A 6 11.48 -31.82 -34.61
C THR A 6 12.31 -30.55 -34.81
N ILE A 7 11.83 -29.64 -35.66
CA ILE A 7 12.35 -28.27 -35.74
C ILE A 7 11.54 -27.46 -34.73
N VAL A 8 12.19 -26.88 -33.72
CA VAL A 8 11.56 -25.93 -32.79
C VAL A 8 12.40 -24.66 -32.75
N ALA A 9 11.71 -23.54 -32.95
CA ALA A 9 12.15 -22.14 -32.95
C ALA A 9 12.90 -21.64 -34.20
N ILE A 10 12.23 -20.74 -34.91
CA ILE A 10 12.85 -19.77 -35.84
C ILE A 10 12.79 -18.43 -35.12
N THR A 11 13.94 -17.86 -34.75
CA THR A 11 14.01 -16.51 -34.19
C THR A 11 14.59 -15.57 -35.24
N LEU A 12 13.82 -14.54 -35.60
CA LEU A 12 14.27 -13.43 -36.43
C LEU A 12 14.82 -12.34 -35.51
N ILE A 13 16.12 -12.07 -35.58
CA ILE A 13 16.75 -10.96 -34.85
C ILE A 13 16.98 -9.82 -35.85
N PHE A 14 16.40 -8.65 -35.56
CA PHE A 14 16.65 -7.43 -36.31
C PHE A 14 17.77 -6.63 -35.65
N GLY A 15 18.95 -6.63 -36.27
CA GLY A 15 20.05 -5.74 -35.89
C GLY A 15 20.17 -4.58 -36.87
N ILE A 16 20.05 -3.35 -36.40
CA ILE A 16 20.36 -2.16 -37.18
C ILE A 16 21.83 -1.82 -36.96
N SER A 17 22.64 -1.86 -38.02
CA SER A 17 24.01 -1.33 -38.02
C SER A 17 24.09 -0.13 -38.96
N PHE A 18 25.03 0.78 -38.71
CA PHE A 18 25.24 2.03 -39.48
C PHE A 18 25.57 1.82 -40.97
N THR A 19 25.67 0.58 -41.45
CA THR A 19 25.94 0.24 -42.86
C THR A 19 24.91 -0.70 -43.51
N GLY A 20 23.80 -1.01 -42.84
CA GLY A 20 22.67 -1.76 -43.42
C GLY A 20 22.05 -2.82 -42.50
N ILE A 21 20.86 -3.30 -42.89
CA ILE A 21 20.11 -4.38 -42.21
C ILE A 21 20.76 -5.72 -42.58
N ILE A 22 21.30 -6.42 -41.58
CA ILE A 22 21.76 -7.81 -41.75
C ILE A 22 20.62 -8.73 -41.29
N LEU A 23 20.06 -9.50 -42.23
CA LEU A 23 19.12 -10.57 -41.94
C LEU A 23 19.90 -11.86 -41.67
N GLY A 24 20.03 -12.24 -40.40
CA GLY A 24 20.57 -13.53 -39.98
C GLY A 24 19.46 -14.46 -39.52
N ILE A 25 19.22 -15.56 -40.24
CA ILE A 25 18.38 -16.66 -39.74
C ILE A 25 19.29 -17.62 -38.97
N TYR A 26 19.17 -17.65 -37.65
CA TYR A 26 19.85 -18.64 -36.82
C TYR A 26 18.92 -19.83 -36.59
N LEU A 27 19.26 -20.97 -37.22
CA LEU A 27 18.63 -22.26 -36.95
C LEU A 27 19.38 -22.93 -35.78
N ILE A 28 18.81 -22.89 -34.59
CA ILE A 28 19.35 -23.64 -33.44
C ILE A 28 18.79 -25.06 -33.51
N ARG A 29 19.67 -26.03 -33.75
CA ARG A 29 19.32 -27.45 -33.69
C ARG A 29 19.48 -27.92 -32.24
N VAL A 30 18.36 -28.16 -31.57
CA VAL A 30 18.36 -28.74 -30.22
C VAL A 30 18.51 -30.25 -30.37
N ASP A 31 19.75 -30.74 -30.27
CA ASP A 31 20.00 -32.16 -29.99
C ASP A 31 19.81 -32.40 -28.49
N GLU A 32 18.90 -33.30 -28.12
CA GLU A 32 18.58 -33.68 -26.73
C GLU A 32 19.78 -34.27 -25.95
N GLU A 33 20.90 -34.54 -26.63
CA GLU A 33 22.08 -35.18 -26.05
C GLU A 33 23.22 -34.21 -25.69
N ASN A 34 23.07 -32.89 -25.92
CA ASN A 34 24.12 -31.92 -25.63
C ASN A 34 23.75 -30.91 -24.51
N PRO A 35 24.27 -31.08 -23.28
CA PRO A 35 23.92 -30.22 -22.14
C PRO A 35 24.37 -28.75 -22.28
N ALA A 36 25.20 -28.42 -23.27
CA ALA A 36 25.56 -27.03 -23.58
C ALA A 36 24.37 -26.19 -24.12
N ASN A 37 23.36 -26.83 -24.74
CA ASN A 37 22.16 -26.14 -25.25
C ASN A 37 21.13 -25.84 -24.15
N LEU A 38 21.17 -26.54 -23.01
CA LEU A 38 20.34 -26.21 -21.84
C LEU A 38 20.79 -24.91 -21.17
N GLY A 39 22.09 -24.58 -21.23
CA GLY A 39 22.63 -23.30 -20.75
C GLY A 39 22.14 -22.09 -21.56
N ALA A 40 21.96 -22.25 -22.87
CA ALA A 40 21.40 -21.21 -23.75
C ALA A 40 19.88 -21.01 -23.56
N LEU A 41 19.14 -22.06 -23.22
CA LEU A 41 17.74 -21.98 -22.79
C LEU A 41 17.59 -21.40 -21.37
N ALA A 42 18.54 -21.65 -20.48
CA ALA A 42 18.57 -21.05 -19.14
C ALA A 42 18.86 -19.53 -19.19
N LEU A 43 19.63 -19.07 -20.18
CA LEU A 43 19.87 -17.63 -20.43
C LEU A 43 18.63 -16.89 -20.98
N LEU A 44 17.68 -17.60 -21.61
CA LEU A 44 16.41 -17.02 -22.08
C LEU A 44 15.36 -16.85 -20.96
N ASN A 45 15.58 -17.48 -19.80
CA ASN A 45 14.68 -17.43 -18.65
C ASN A 45 15.24 -16.63 -17.47
N GLN A 46 16.39 -15.98 -17.63
CA GLN A 46 16.89 -15.08 -16.60
C GLN A 46 16.18 -13.73 -16.71
N PRO A 47 15.71 -13.16 -15.60
CA PRO A 47 15.17 -11.82 -15.63
C PRO A 47 16.25 -10.84 -16.11
N PRO A 48 15.89 -9.77 -16.84
CA PRO A 48 16.86 -8.77 -17.27
C PRO A 48 17.55 -8.14 -16.05
N PRO A 49 18.73 -7.51 -16.22
CA PRO A 49 19.35 -6.73 -15.16
C PRO A 49 18.38 -5.68 -14.61
N TYR A 50 18.40 -5.47 -13.29
CA TYR A 50 17.57 -4.45 -12.66
C TYR A 50 18.04 -3.05 -13.06
N GLU A 51 17.10 -2.26 -13.55
CA GLU A 51 17.27 -0.84 -13.79
C GLU A 51 16.06 -0.11 -13.19
N ARG A 52 16.32 0.84 -12.29
CA ARG A 52 15.27 1.67 -11.71
C ARG A 52 14.83 2.69 -12.73
N VAL A 53 13.55 2.65 -13.10
CA VAL A 53 12.90 3.66 -13.95
C VAL A 53 12.37 4.78 -13.07
N LEU A 54 12.70 6.03 -13.41
CA LEU A 54 12.22 7.22 -12.69
C LEU A 54 11.23 8.00 -13.55
N LEU A 55 10.15 8.46 -12.92
CA LEU A 55 9.14 9.33 -13.52
C LEU A 55 9.59 10.80 -13.41
N ASP A 56 9.56 11.54 -14.52
CA ASP A 56 10.01 12.93 -14.56
C ASP A 56 8.93 13.96 -14.22
N ARG A 57 7.67 13.52 -14.06
CA ARG A 57 6.53 14.31 -13.60
C ARG A 57 5.52 13.45 -12.86
N PHE A 58 4.66 14.10 -12.09
CA PHE A 58 3.53 13.45 -11.44
C PHE A 58 2.45 13.02 -12.45
N PRO A 59 1.71 11.92 -12.22
CA PRO A 59 0.68 11.44 -13.16
C PRO A 59 -0.52 12.37 -13.33
N LEU A 60 -0.74 13.26 -12.36
CA LEU A 60 -1.80 14.26 -12.30
C LEU A 60 -1.20 15.68 -12.31
N SER A 61 -2.05 16.66 -12.63
CA SER A 61 -1.74 18.08 -12.40
C SER A 61 -1.70 18.37 -10.91
N LEU A 62 -0.53 18.73 -10.38
CA LEU A 62 -0.39 19.12 -8.97
C LEU A 62 -1.13 20.42 -8.65
N ASP A 63 -1.17 21.36 -9.61
CA ASP A 63 -1.95 22.60 -9.47
C ASP A 63 -3.43 22.33 -9.24
N ASP A 64 -3.99 21.38 -9.99
CA ASP A 64 -5.41 21.06 -9.88
C ASP A 64 -5.67 20.17 -8.66
N LEU A 65 -4.79 19.21 -8.37
CA LEU A 65 -4.88 18.37 -7.17
C LEU A 65 -4.88 19.22 -5.88
N PHE A 66 -4.01 20.23 -5.80
CA PHE A 66 -3.89 21.10 -4.64
C PHE A 66 -4.72 22.39 -4.74
N LEU A 67 -5.60 22.50 -5.75
CA LEU A 67 -6.48 23.65 -5.96
C LEU A 67 -5.74 25.00 -6.03
N VAL A 68 -4.50 25.04 -6.53
CA VAL A 68 -3.71 26.27 -6.64
C VAL A 68 -4.40 27.31 -7.53
N ASN A 69 -5.11 26.83 -8.55
CA ASN A 69 -5.90 27.67 -9.45
C ASN A 69 -7.23 28.16 -8.85
N GLU A 70 -7.62 27.64 -7.68
CA GLU A 70 -8.82 28.02 -6.93
C GLU A 70 -8.50 28.42 -5.47
N PRO A 71 -7.81 29.56 -5.24
CA PRO A 71 -7.26 29.90 -3.93
C PRO A 71 -8.28 29.95 -2.79
N SER A 72 -9.54 30.30 -3.08
CA SER A 72 -10.61 30.31 -2.09
C SER A 72 -11.01 28.89 -1.66
N ALA A 73 -11.09 27.94 -2.59
CA ALA A 73 -11.37 26.54 -2.29
C ALA A 73 -10.20 25.89 -1.57
N GLN A 74 -8.96 26.12 -2.06
CA GLN A 74 -7.75 25.69 -1.38
C GLN A 74 -7.70 26.19 0.07
N GLN A 75 -7.94 27.49 0.30
CA GLN A 75 -7.91 28.06 1.64
C GLN A 75 -9.02 27.50 2.53
N GLN A 76 -10.19 27.17 1.98
CA GLN A 76 -11.27 26.52 2.73
C GLN A 76 -10.85 25.13 3.22
N VAL A 77 -10.27 24.30 2.34
CA VAL A 77 -9.76 22.97 2.70
C VAL A 77 -8.66 23.09 3.77
N LEU A 78 -7.67 23.97 3.55
CA LEU A 78 -6.58 24.21 4.49
C LEU A 78 -7.06 24.75 5.85
N ASN A 79 -8.13 25.55 5.88
CA ASN A 79 -8.75 26.02 7.13
C ASN A 79 -9.50 24.90 7.87
N SER A 80 -10.18 24.02 7.14
CA SER A 80 -10.85 22.86 7.72
C SER A 80 -9.85 21.92 8.40
N ILE A 81 -8.71 21.68 7.74
CA ILE A 81 -7.56 20.98 8.35
C ILE A 81 -7.12 21.77 9.58
N GLY A 82 -6.79 23.06 9.43
CA GLY A 82 -6.33 23.95 10.50
C GLY A 82 -7.18 23.96 11.78
N ASN A 83 -8.49 23.68 11.67
CA ASN A 83 -9.43 23.67 12.79
C ASN A 83 -9.67 22.28 13.41
N GLY A 84 -8.92 21.24 13.01
CA GLY A 84 -8.99 19.90 13.61
C GLY A 84 -10.28 19.13 13.27
N SER A 85 -10.90 19.44 12.13
CA SER A 85 -12.14 18.83 11.68
C SER A 85 -11.88 17.39 11.19
N TRP A 86 -12.02 16.38 12.07
CA TRP A 86 -11.71 14.97 11.78
C TRP A 86 -12.49 14.37 10.59
N TRP A 87 -13.75 14.75 10.43
CA TRP A 87 -14.62 14.50 9.26
C TRP A 87 -14.31 15.33 7.99
N ALA A 88 -13.25 16.16 7.97
CA ALA A 88 -12.80 16.82 6.75
C ALA A 88 -11.95 15.84 5.93
N ALA A 89 -12.64 14.96 5.20
CA ALA A 89 -12.10 13.90 4.35
C ALA A 89 -11.21 14.36 3.17
N ASN A 90 -10.71 15.61 3.13
CA ASN A 90 -10.11 16.19 1.93
C ASN A 90 -8.65 16.56 2.15
N TYR A 91 -7.81 15.54 2.30
CA TYR A 91 -6.36 15.66 2.12
C TYR A 91 -6.05 15.61 0.63
N PHE A 92 -5.45 16.64 0.03
CA PHE A 92 -5.09 16.59 -1.39
C PHE A 92 -4.27 15.33 -1.74
N MET A 93 -3.34 14.98 -0.86
CA MET A 93 -2.58 13.74 -0.93
C MET A 93 -2.32 13.18 0.47
N VAL A 94 -2.55 11.87 0.65
CA VAL A 94 -2.23 11.12 1.87
C VAL A 94 -1.22 10.03 1.53
N PRO A 95 0.06 10.20 1.91
CA PRO A 95 1.00 9.10 1.87
C PRO A 95 0.68 8.06 2.96
N TYR A 96 0.37 6.84 2.54
CA TYR A 96 0.26 5.62 3.34
C TYR A 96 1.68 5.00 3.52
N PRO A 97 1.98 4.22 4.58
CA PRO A 97 1.08 3.69 5.60
C PRO A 97 0.72 4.70 6.68
N PHE A 98 -0.55 5.10 6.70
CA PHE A 98 -1.15 5.95 7.73
C PHE A 98 -1.95 5.03 8.67
N HIS A 99 -1.66 5.08 9.95
CA HIS A 99 -2.30 4.25 10.96
C HIS A 99 -3.83 4.45 10.98
N PHE A 100 -4.34 5.64 10.66
CA PHE A 100 -5.78 5.92 10.72
C PHE A 100 -6.61 5.35 9.56
N HIS A 101 -6.01 4.66 8.59
CA HIS A 101 -6.79 3.76 7.73
C HIS A 101 -6.77 2.36 8.35
N LEU A 102 -7.41 2.24 9.52
CA LEU A 102 -7.37 1.03 10.34
C LEU A 102 -7.88 -0.19 9.55
N ASP A 103 -8.89 -0.01 8.71
CA ASP A 103 -9.51 -1.08 7.90
C ASP A 103 -8.63 -1.53 6.71
N HIS A 104 -7.46 -0.90 6.51
CA HIS A 104 -6.47 -1.33 5.54
C HIS A 104 -5.26 -1.91 6.26
N ALA A 105 -4.86 -3.13 5.87
CA ALA A 105 -3.57 -3.66 6.29
C ALA A 105 -2.45 -2.74 5.78
N PRO A 106 -1.50 -2.35 6.65
CA PRO A 106 -0.35 -1.57 6.23
C PRO A 106 0.59 -2.37 5.34
N GLY A 107 0.26 -2.36 4.05
CA GLY A 107 1.17 -2.64 2.96
C GLY A 107 2.06 -1.43 2.70
N ALA A 108 3.26 -1.68 2.19
CA ALA A 108 4.24 -0.63 1.93
C ALA A 108 3.70 0.47 0.99
N ALA A 109 4.25 1.67 1.20
CA ALA A 109 3.72 2.98 0.84
C ALA A 109 2.92 3.12 -0.48
N LYS A 110 1.66 3.53 -0.32
CA LYS A 110 0.68 3.92 -1.33
C LYS A 110 0.31 5.37 -1.10
N TRP A 111 -0.04 6.14 -2.12
CA TRP A 111 -0.60 7.48 -1.92
C TRP A 111 -2.09 7.47 -2.28
N TYR A 112 -2.92 7.99 -1.40
CA TYR A 112 -4.30 8.33 -1.72
C TYR A 112 -4.33 9.76 -2.24
N LEU A 113 -4.87 9.97 -3.43
CA LEU A 113 -5.04 11.29 -4.02
C LEU A 113 -6.53 11.60 -3.98
N TYR A 114 -6.90 12.62 -3.20
CA TYR A 114 -8.30 13.06 -3.11
C TYR A 114 -8.45 14.33 -3.93
N GLU A 115 -9.44 14.34 -4.81
CA GLU A 115 -9.72 15.49 -5.63
C GLU A 115 -11.22 15.74 -5.78
N ASP A 116 -11.58 17.01 -5.89
CA ASP A 116 -12.97 17.44 -6.09
C ASP A 116 -13.36 17.49 -7.59
N ALA A 117 -12.50 17.01 -8.49
CA ALA A 117 -12.67 17.08 -9.93
C ALA A 117 -12.11 15.85 -10.67
N HIS A 118 -12.61 15.55 -11.86
CA HIS A 118 -12.09 14.47 -12.69
C HIS A 118 -10.77 14.87 -13.39
N LEU A 119 -9.64 14.70 -12.70
CA LEU A 119 -8.33 15.08 -13.20
C LEU A 119 -7.82 14.07 -14.22
N ASN A 120 -7.22 14.55 -15.31
CA ASN A 120 -6.58 13.69 -16.30
C ASN A 120 -5.44 12.88 -15.68
N VAL A 121 -5.42 11.57 -15.94
CA VAL A 121 -4.34 10.68 -15.52
C VAL A 121 -3.48 10.30 -16.72
N SER A 122 -2.16 10.50 -16.61
CA SER A 122 -1.20 10.09 -17.64
C SER A 122 0.18 9.84 -17.05
N LEU A 123 0.85 8.74 -17.43
CA LEU A 123 2.24 8.49 -17.04
C LEU A 123 3.21 9.12 -18.04
N PRO A 124 4.37 9.65 -17.61
CA PRO A 124 5.38 10.21 -18.52
C PRO A 124 6.21 9.20 -19.31
N VAL A 125 5.96 7.90 -19.11
CA VAL A 125 6.76 6.82 -19.69
C VAL A 125 5.88 5.85 -20.44
N ASP A 126 6.48 5.16 -21.41
CA ASP A 126 5.84 4.04 -22.09
C ASP A 126 5.55 2.92 -21.10
N ALA A 127 4.39 2.28 -21.23
CA ALA A 127 3.96 1.22 -20.34
C ALA A 127 3.15 0.14 -21.07
N TYR A 128 3.11 -1.05 -20.47
CA TYR A 128 2.11 -2.07 -20.78
C TYR A 128 1.04 -2.08 -19.69
N MET A 129 -0.19 -1.79 -20.07
CA MET A 129 -1.33 -1.63 -19.17
C MET A 129 -2.16 -2.91 -19.07
N GLU A 130 -2.32 -3.40 -17.85
CA GLU A 130 -3.30 -4.44 -17.47
C GLU A 130 -4.43 -3.82 -16.66
N ILE A 131 -5.65 -4.33 -16.81
CA ILE A 131 -6.82 -3.96 -15.99
C ILE A 131 -7.13 -5.14 -15.07
N THR A 132 -7.22 -4.91 -13.77
CA THR A 132 -7.30 -5.97 -12.74
C THR A 132 -8.70 -6.20 -12.18
N ASP A 133 -9.54 -5.17 -12.12
CA ASP A 133 -10.87 -5.23 -11.49
C ASP A 133 -11.92 -4.79 -12.51
N GLU A 134 -12.60 -5.77 -13.13
CA GLU A 134 -13.59 -5.54 -14.20
C GLU A 134 -15.05 -5.79 -13.77
N ASP A 135 -15.29 -6.13 -12.49
CA ASP A 135 -16.59 -6.65 -12.06
C ASP A 135 -17.63 -5.53 -11.89
N SER A 136 -18.43 -5.36 -12.94
CA SER A 136 -19.60 -4.45 -13.06
C SER A 136 -19.38 -2.93 -12.87
N PRO A 137 -18.32 -2.34 -13.45
CA PRO A 137 -18.07 -0.91 -13.35
C PRO A 137 -19.08 -0.08 -14.16
N GLU A 138 -19.59 0.98 -13.54
CA GLU A 138 -20.50 1.94 -14.18
C GLU A 138 -19.80 2.63 -15.37
N ILE A 139 -20.56 2.87 -16.45
CA ILE A 139 -20.07 3.61 -17.61
C ILE A 139 -20.69 5.01 -17.59
N LYS A 140 -19.84 6.04 -17.59
CA LYS A 140 -20.27 7.45 -17.62
C LYS A 140 -19.61 8.20 -18.75
N THR A 141 -20.09 9.42 -18.99
CA THR A 141 -19.40 10.39 -19.85
C THR A 141 -18.82 11.49 -18.97
N ILE A 142 -17.50 11.61 -19.00
CA ILE A 142 -16.74 12.64 -18.27
C ILE A 142 -15.97 13.46 -19.29
N ASN A 143 -16.11 14.79 -19.26
CA ASN A 143 -15.43 15.71 -20.18
C ASN A 143 -15.60 15.33 -21.67
N GLY A 144 -16.74 14.74 -22.04
CA GLY A 144 -17.04 14.28 -23.40
C GLY A 144 -16.46 12.91 -23.77
N SER A 145 -15.68 12.29 -22.88
CA SER A 145 -15.13 10.94 -23.04
C SER A 145 -16.01 9.90 -22.36
N LEU A 146 -16.27 8.79 -23.03
CA LEU A 146 -16.92 7.64 -22.43
C LEU A 146 -15.89 6.88 -21.58
N ILE A 147 -16.17 6.73 -20.30
CA ILE A 147 -15.26 6.15 -19.31
C ILE A 147 -15.94 5.00 -18.57
N GLN A 148 -15.14 4.07 -18.07
CA GLN A 148 -15.57 2.99 -17.20
C GLN A 148 -14.95 3.26 -15.82
N MET A 149 -15.81 3.36 -14.80
CA MET A 149 -15.44 3.83 -13.46
C MET A 149 -14.84 2.74 -12.60
N ASP A 150 -14.13 3.16 -11.55
CA ASP A 150 -13.69 2.33 -10.43
C ASP A 150 -12.95 1.05 -10.84
N LEU A 151 -11.88 1.22 -11.61
CA LEU A 151 -11.04 0.13 -12.09
C LEU A 151 -9.70 0.10 -11.36
N GLY A 152 -9.13 -1.10 -11.26
CA GLY A 152 -7.72 -1.32 -10.97
C GLY A 152 -6.91 -1.42 -12.26
N VAL A 153 -5.75 -0.75 -12.32
CA VAL A 153 -4.84 -0.75 -13.46
C VAL A 153 -3.40 -0.97 -13.02
N ASN A 154 -2.71 -1.90 -13.66
CA ASN A 154 -1.27 -2.12 -13.53
C ASN A 154 -0.54 -1.62 -14.78
N MET A 155 0.34 -0.64 -14.61
CA MET A 155 1.18 -0.06 -15.67
C MET A 155 2.60 -0.60 -15.53
N HIS A 156 2.94 -1.65 -16.28
CA HIS A 156 4.29 -2.20 -16.30
C HIS A 156 5.21 -1.29 -17.09
N ILE A 157 6.24 -0.75 -16.44
CA ILE A 157 7.25 0.13 -17.05
C ILE A 157 8.62 -0.55 -17.17
N SER A 158 8.81 -1.68 -16.48
CA SER A 158 9.95 -2.58 -16.69
C SER A 158 9.58 -4.03 -16.32
N TYR A 159 10.57 -4.93 -16.33
CA TYR A 159 10.38 -6.29 -15.81
C TYR A 159 10.02 -6.28 -14.31
N TYR A 160 10.66 -5.41 -13.53
CA TYR A 160 10.53 -5.35 -12.08
C TYR A 160 9.52 -4.32 -11.58
N ILE A 161 9.33 -3.22 -12.33
CA ILE A 161 8.59 -2.05 -11.85
C ILE A 161 7.21 -1.96 -12.49
N THR A 162 6.20 -1.81 -11.65
CA THR A 162 4.80 -1.59 -12.02
C THR A 162 4.26 -0.40 -11.26
N ILE A 163 3.65 0.57 -11.95
CA ILE A 163 2.83 1.60 -11.30
C ILE A 163 1.40 1.06 -11.20
N LYS A 164 0.79 1.10 -10.02
CA LYS A 164 -0.59 0.63 -9.82
C LYS A 164 -1.51 1.80 -9.52
N LEU A 165 -2.66 1.79 -10.18
CA LEU A 165 -3.70 2.79 -10.05
C LEU A 165 -5.00 2.07 -9.68
N GLY A 166 -5.44 2.20 -8.44
CA GLY A 166 -6.75 1.71 -7.97
C GLY A 166 -7.79 2.83 -7.97
N HIS A 167 -9.07 2.47 -8.09
CA HIS A 167 -10.19 3.42 -8.14
C HIS A 167 -10.11 4.44 -9.30
N ILE A 168 -9.41 4.11 -10.40
CA ILE A 168 -9.29 4.98 -11.57
C ILE A 168 -10.49 4.83 -12.51
N CYS A 169 -10.93 5.91 -13.15
CA CYS A 169 -11.85 5.88 -14.27
C CYS A 169 -11.09 5.78 -15.59
N VAL A 170 -11.21 4.69 -16.35
CA VAL A 170 -10.43 4.48 -17.59
C VAL A 170 -11.27 4.80 -18.82
N ASN A 171 -10.65 5.40 -19.85
CA ASN A 171 -11.30 5.59 -21.15
C ASN A 171 -11.83 4.27 -21.70
N LYS A 172 -13.12 4.21 -22.04
CA LYS A 172 -13.77 2.97 -22.47
C LYS A 172 -13.12 2.35 -23.71
N SER A 173 -12.61 3.17 -24.63
CA SER A 173 -11.87 2.66 -25.79
C SER A 173 -10.61 1.88 -25.42
N LEU A 174 -9.93 2.25 -24.32
CA LEU A 174 -8.77 1.52 -23.81
C LEU A 174 -9.20 0.24 -23.11
N VAL A 175 -10.31 0.25 -22.38
CA VAL A 175 -10.90 -0.96 -21.79
C VAL A 175 -11.28 -1.96 -22.88
N ASP A 176 -11.95 -1.50 -23.94
CA ASP A 176 -12.33 -2.35 -25.07
C ASP A 176 -11.09 -2.89 -25.81
N ALA A 177 -10.04 -2.07 -25.96
CA ALA A 177 -8.77 -2.51 -26.52
C ALA A 177 -8.09 -3.58 -25.65
N TYR A 178 -8.12 -3.43 -24.32
CA TYR A 178 -7.60 -4.43 -23.39
C TYR A 178 -8.39 -5.74 -23.45
N LYS A 179 -9.72 -5.66 -23.49
CA LYS A 179 -10.59 -6.84 -23.63
C LYS A 179 -10.32 -7.60 -24.94
N ALA A 180 -10.03 -6.89 -26.01
CA ALA A 180 -9.68 -7.46 -27.31
C ALA A 180 -8.20 -7.89 -27.44
N ALA A 181 -7.34 -7.50 -26.49
CA ALA A 181 -5.90 -7.78 -26.55
C ALA A 181 -5.61 -9.27 -26.33
N GLY A 182 -4.61 -9.77 -27.08
CA GLY A 182 -3.98 -11.06 -26.81
C GLY A 182 -2.86 -10.94 -25.78
N MET A 183 -2.15 -12.06 -25.57
CA MET A 183 -0.91 -12.05 -24.78
C MET A 183 0.19 -11.30 -25.53
N VAL A 184 0.88 -10.41 -24.85
CA VAL A 184 2.06 -9.67 -25.33
C VAL A 184 3.27 -10.04 -24.49
N ASN A 185 4.46 -9.97 -25.09
CA ASN A 185 5.70 -10.07 -24.34
C ASN A 185 6.11 -8.66 -23.88
N ALA A 186 5.80 -8.33 -22.63
CA ALA A 186 6.20 -7.09 -22.01
C ALA A 186 7.43 -7.34 -21.12
N PHE A 187 8.57 -6.80 -21.55
CA PHE A 187 9.84 -6.88 -20.83
C PHE A 187 10.34 -8.29 -20.54
N GLY A 188 9.95 -9.31 -21.32
CA GLY A 188 10.30 -10.71 -21.06
C GLY A 188 9.22 -11.50 -20.31
N ARG A 189 8.06 -10.90 -20.03
CA ARG A 189 6.90 -11.55 -19.41
C ARG A 189 5.75 -11.64 -20.41
N ASN A 190 5.13 -12.81 -20.54
CA ASN A 190 3.90 -12.96 -21.31
C ASN A 190 2.72 -12.53 -20.45
N LEU A 191 2.06 -11.45 -20.82
CA LEU A 191 0.94 -10.87 -20.08
C LEU A 191 -0.14 -10.36 -21.05
N LYS A 192 -1.40 -10.35 -20.61
CA LYS A 192 -2.48 -9.72 -21.38
C LYS A 192 -2.43 -8.23 -21.07
N ALA A 193 -2.02 -7.40 -22.03
CA ALA A 193 -1.93 -5.95 -21.84
C ALA A 193 -2.04 -5.18 -23.14
N VAL A 194 -2.22 -3.86 -23.02
CA VAL A 194 -2.14 -2.89 -24.12
C VAL A 194 -0.92 -2.01 -23.94
N PHE A 195 -0.17 -1.76 -25.00
CA PHE A 195 0.90 -0.78 -24.98
C PHE A 195 0.33 0.65 -24.95
N ILE A 196 0.76 1.44 -23.98
CA ILE A 196 0.37 2.83 -23.78
C ILE A 196 1.63 3.70 -23.93
N PRO A 197 1.71 4.55 -24.97
CA PRO A 197 2.78 5.52 -25.10
C PRO A 197 2.80 6.51 -23.93
N GLY A 198 3.99 6.97 -23.55
CA GLY A 198 4.17 8.02 -22.56
C GLY A 198 3.34 9.27 -22.89
N ASN A 199 2.81 9.90 -21.85
CA ASN A 199 1.92 11.06 -21.88
C ASN A 199 0.53 10.82 -22.50
N THR A 200 0.15 9.57 -22.77
CA THR A 200 -1.24 9.24 -23.13
C THR A 200 -2.15 9.44 -21.93
N THR A 201 -3.23 10.21 -22.09
CA THR A 201 -4.32 10.28 -21.11
C THR A 201 -5.06 8.94 -21.10
N ILE A 202 -4.88 8.17 -20.03
CA ILE A 202 -5.52 6.84 -19.89
C ILE A 202 -6.92 6.94 -19.32
N GLY A 203 -7.21 8.01 -18.58
CA GLY A 203 -8.45 8.15 -17.86
C GLY A 203 -8.46 9.37 -16.95
N PHE A 204 -9.30 9.30 -15.94
CA PHE A 204 -9.56 10.35 -14.97
C PHE A 204 -9.59 9.78 -13.57
N THR A 205 -9.38 10.64 -12.59
CA THR A 205 -9.64 10.32 -11.19
C THR A 205 -11.15 10.29 -10.90
N SER A 206 -11.55 9.65 -9.79
CA SER A 206 -12.96 9.47 -9.41
C SER A 206 -13.37 10.55 -8.41
N ASN A 207 -14.37 11.38 -8.74
CA ASN A 207 -14.80 12.46 -7.83
C ASN A 207 -15.99 12.06 -6.92
N GLU A 208 -16.47 10.81 -6.97
CA GLU A 208 -17.77 10.46 -6.41
C GLU A 208 -17.70 9.83 -5.01
N THR A 209 -16.68 9.02 -4.69
CA THR A 209 -16.59 8.33 -3.38
C THR A 209 -15.21 7.81 -2.97
N HIS A 210 -14.20 7.76 -3.86
CA HIS A 210 -12.93 7.09 -3.58
C HIS A 210 -11.74 7.93 -4.04
N ALA A 211 -10.70 8.02 -3.21
CA ALA A 211 -9.41 8.55 -3.63
C ALA A 211 -8.78 7.64 -4.70
N LEU A 212 -8.01 8.23 -5.61
CA LEU A 212 -7.16 7.45 -6.49
C LEU A 212 -6.03 6.82 -5.67
N ASP A 213 -5.88 5.50 -5.82
CA ASP A 213 -4.77 4.77 -5.23
C ASP A 213 -3.55 4.84 -6.13
N PHE A 214 -2.45 5.42 -5.67
CA PHE A 214 -1.19 5.48 -6.41
C PHE A 214 -0.10 4.66 -5.72
N LEU A 215 0.33 3.57 -6.34
CA LEU A 215 1.37 2.68 -5.79
C LEU A 215 2.49 2.44 -6.80
N VAL A 216 3.67 2.13 -6.26
CA VAL A 216 4.77 1.57 -7.04
C VAL A 216 5.09 0.19 -6.49
N GLU A 217 5.03 -0.83 -7.34
CA GLU A 217 5.57 -2.15 -7.07
C GLU A 217 6.97 -2.25 -7.69
N ASP A 218 7.96 -2.63 -6.89
CA ASP A 218 9.30 -2.98 -7.36
C ASP A 218 9.68 -4.38 -6.86
N ARG A 219 9.63 -5.33 -7.79
CA ARG A 219 9.88 -6.75 -7.52
C ARG A 219 11.35 -7.15 -7.48
N HIS A 220 12.28 -6.19 -7.54
CA HIS A 220 13.69 -6.51 -7.45
C HIS A 220 14.06 -7.07 -6.07
N GLU A 221 13.56 -6.42 -5.00
CA GLU A 221 13.81 -6.81 -3.62
C GLU A 221 12.53 -6.63 -2.79
N PRO A 222 12.08 -7.66 -2.06
CA PRO A 222 10.92 -7.53 -1.18
C PRO A 222 11.24 -6.66 0.04
N ASN A 223 10.22 -6.03 0.61
CA ASN A 223 10.31 -5.29 1.87
C ASN A 223 10.56 -6.21 3.07
N TYR A 224 10.13 -7.47 2.96
CA TYR A 224 10.23 -8.48 4.00
C TYR A 224 10.74 -9.80 3.43
N PRO A 225 11.38 -10.67 4.24
CA PRO A 225 11.73 -12.02 3.81
C PRO A 225 10.51 -12.75 3.27
N LEU A 226 10.57 -13.37 2.09
CA LEU A 226 9.41 -14.09 1.54
C LEU A 226 9.15 -15.38 2.33
N ARG A 227 7.89 -15.65 2.68
CA ARG A 227 7.46 -16.95 3.22
C ARG A 227 7.06 -17.86 2.06
N SER A 228 7.50 -19.12 2.10
CA SER A 228 7.12 -20.12 1.09
C SER A 228 5.60 -20.23 0.99
N GLY A 229 5.05 -20.14 -0.23
CA GLY A 229 3.61 -20.18 -0.48
C GLY A 229 2.89 -18.84 -0.36
N LEU A 230 3.56 -17.77 0.10
CA LEU A 230 2.99 -16.44 0.30
C LEU A 230 3.74 -15.41 -0.55
N SER A 231 3.32 -15.23 -1.80
CA SER A 231 3.80 -14.15 -2.69
C SER A 231 2.76 -13.04 -2.78
N GLY A 232 2.61 -12.26 -1.70
CA GLY A 232 1.76 -11.08 -1.69
C GLY A 232 2.35 -9.94 -2.52
N ILE A 233 1.48 -9.18 -3.20
CA ILE A 233 1.84 -7.98 -3.96
C ILE A 233 2.43 -6.92 -3.02
N VAL A 234 1.89 -6.83 -1.80
CA VAL A 234 2.28 -5.85 -0.78
C VAL A 234 3.75 -5.93 -0.36
N ASN A 235 4.37 -7.10 -0.49
CA ASN A 235 5.80 -7.29 -0.18
C ASN A 235 6.71 -6.51 -1.12
N PHE A 236 6.20 -6.04 -2.26
CA PHE A 236 6.99 -5.34 -3.27
C PHE A 236 6.56 -3.89 -3.46
N ASN A 237 5.53 -3.42 -2.76
CA ASN A 237 5.14 -2.01 -2.83
C ASN A 237 6.26 -1.13 -2.24
N LYS A 238 6.55 0.02 -2.84
CA LYS A 238 7.59 0.94 -2.42
C LYS A 238 7.03 2.34 -2.39
N ASN A 239 7.62 3.19 -1.55
CA ASN A 239 7.23 4.59 -1.49
C ASN A 239 7.41 5.26 -2.87
N PRO A 240 6.31 5.76 -3.48
CA PRO A 240 6.36 6.34 -4.80
C PRO A 240 7.32 7.52 -4.93
N TYR A 241 7.60 8.26 -3.85
CA TYR A 241 8.52 9.40 -3.85
C TYR A 241 9.88 9.07 -4.49
N PHE A 242 10.43 7.89 -4.18
CA PHE A 242 11.75 7.46 -4.65
C PHE A 242 11.78 6.96 -6.10
N TYR A 243 10.62 6.97 -6.77
CA TYR A 243 10.47 6.62 -8.19
C TYR A 243 10.21 7.83 -9.06
N PHE A 244 10.36 9.04 -8.52
CA PHE A 244 10.41 10.28 -9.27
C PHE A 244 11.85 10.78 -9.43
N THR A 245 12.12 11.52 -10.50
CA THR A 245 13.37 12.28 -10.64
C THR A 245 13.47 13.34 -9.54
N GLN A 246 14.68 13.83 -9.26
CA GLN A 246 14.89 14.88 -8.23
C GLN A 246 14.06 16.15 -8.50
N SER A 247 13.85 16.50 -9.78
CA SER A 247 13.03 17.66 -10.14
C SER A 247 11.56 17.45 -9.76
N ALA A 248 10.99 16.31 -10.14
CA ALA A 248 9.62 15.95 -9.78
C ALA A 248 9.44 15.78 -8.27
N GLN A 249 10.41 15.20 -7.56
CA GLN A 249 10.39 15.10 -6.11
C GLN A 249 10.31 16.48 -5.44
N ASN A 250 11.13 17.44 -5.89
CA ASN A 250 11.13 18.80 -5.36
C ASN A 250 9.78 19.51 -5.60
N GLU A 251 9.21 19.31 -6.79
CA GLU A 251 7.90 19.85 -7.14
C GLU A 251 6.81 19.25 -6.23
N ILE A 252 6.65 17.92 -6.19
CA ILE A 252 5.67 17.24 -5.34
C ILE A 252 5.82 17.67 -3.88
N LYS A 253 7.06 17.74 -3.37
CA LYS A 253 7.33 18.18 -2.00
C LYS A 253 6.87 19.61 -1.74
N SER A 254 7.05 20.53 -2.69
CA SER A 254 6.65 21.93 -2.53
C SER A 254 5.14 22.10 -2.35
N TYR A 255 4.32 21.34 -3.08
CA TYR A 255 2.86 21.35 -2.93
C TYR A 255 2.44 20.68 -1.61
N TYR A 256 2.98 19.49 -1.33
CA TYR A 256 2.67 18.74 -0.13
C TYR A 256 3.01 19.51 1.16
N GLN A 257 4.11 20.28 1.16
CA GLN A 257 4.54 21.04 2.33
C GLN A 257 3.46 22.00 2.84
N ILE A 258 2.66 22.60 1.95
CA ILE A 258 1.59 23.52 2.32
C ILE A 258 0.51 22.79 3.15
N GLN A 259 0.08 21.61 2.68
CA GLN A 259 -0.87 20.77 3.39
C GLN A 259 -0.28 20.27 4.71
N TYR A 260 0.95 19.77 4.67
CA TYR A 260 1.67 19.23 5.81
C TYR A 260 1.83 20.25 6.94
N ASP A 261 2.18 21.49 6.63
CA ASP A 261 2.29 22.56 7.64
C ASP A 261 0.94 22.89 8.28
N ARG A 262 -0.18 22.80 7.54
CA ARG A 262 -1.53 22.97 8.12
C ARG A 262 -1.93 21.80 9.03
N MET A 263 -1.61 20.58 8.61
CA MET A 263 -1.82 19.39 9.43
C MET A 263 -1.07 19.51 10.76
N LYS A 264 0.22 19.86 10.72
CA LYS A 264 1.02 20.18 11.92
C LYS A 264 0.34 21.20 12.85
N LEU A 265 -0.10 22.34 12.30
CA LEU A 265 -0.75 23.39 13.08
C LEU A 265 -2.06 22.93 13.74
N SER A 266 -2.84 22.10 13.06
CA SER A 266 -4.11 21.58 13.56
C SER A 266 -3.96 20.49 14.62
N GLY A 267 -2.77 19.91 14.76
CA GLY A 267 -2.59 18.68 15.52
C GLY A 267 -3.23 17.46 14.85
N MET A 268 -3.72 17.57 13.61
CA MET A 268 -4.02 16.42 12.76
C MET A 268 -2.69 15.82 12.32
N TYR A 269 -2.30 14.76 13.00
CA TYR A 269 -1.06 14.00 12.91
C TYR A 269 -0.67 13.73 11.45
N PRO A 270 0.29 14.44 10.84
CA PRO A 270 0.79 14.04 9.55
C PRO A 270 1.79 12.90 9.77
N GLU A 271 1.32 11.66 9.93
CA GLU A 271 2.21 10.51 10.21
C GLU A 271 3.19 10.17 9.07
N ALA A 272 3.16 10.88 7.94
CA ALA A 272 4.07 10.60 6.83
C ALA A 272 4.59 11.87 6.13
N GLU A 273 5.90 12.05 6.15
CA GLU A 273 6.62 12.81 5.12
C GLU A 273 6.66 11.97 3.83
N LEU A 274 6.62 12.63 2.68
CA LEU A 274 6.68 11.93 1.39
C LEU A 274 7.91 11.04 1.23
N ASN A 275 9.02 11.37 1.88
CA ASN A 275 10.31 10.68 1.79
C ASN A 275 10.57 9.70 2.94
N GLN A 276 9.56 9.29 3.70
CA GLN A 276 9.76 8.30 4.75
C GLN A 276 9.70 6.86 4.22
N THR A 277 10.58 6.02 4.74
CA THR A 277 10.60 4.58 4.50
C THR A 277 10.07 3.87 5.75
N PHE A 278 8.79 4.04 6.08
CA PHE A 278 8.25 3.32 7.21
C PHE A 278 8.12 1.83 6.92
N ASN A 279 8.45 1.06 7.96
CA ASN A 279 8.03 -0.31 8.11
C ASN A 279 7.24 -0.36 9.42
N ILE A 280 5.92 -0.52 9.35
CA ILE A 280 5.07 -0.65 10.55
C ILE A 280 5.33 -1.97 11.25
N ASN A 281 5.74 -2.99 10.51
CA ASN A 281 6.00 -4.32 11.02
C ASN A 281 7.46 -4.50 11.47
N GLU A 282 7.71 -4.08 12.71
CA GLU A 282 9.00 -4.21 13.37
C GLU A 282 9.17 -5.60 14.00
N ALA A 283 10.11 -6.38 13.45
CA ALA A 283 10.44 -7.73 13.90
C ALA A 283 10.75 -7.81 15.41
N ASN A 284 10.20 -8.83 16.09
CA ASN A 284 10.43 -9.07 17.53
C ASN A 284 10.00 -7.89 18.44
N THR A 285 9.01 -7.11 18.04
CA THR A 285 8.41 -6.06 18.87
C THR A 285 6.89 -6.23 18.96
N LEU A 286 6.19 -5.44 19.78
CA LEU A 286 4.73 -5.37 19.73
C LEU A 286 4.22 -4.51 18.56
N PHE A 287 5.07 -3.70 17.93
CA PHE A 287 4.68 -2.80 16.85
C PHE A 287 4.51 -3.56 15.55
N GLY A 288 3.47 -3.24 14.80
CA GLY A 288 3.06 -4.00 13.64
C GLY A 288 1.57 -4.10 13.47
N THR A 289 1.22 -4.93 12.49
CA THR A 289 -0.15 -5.36 12.27
C THR A 289 -0.31 -6.76 12.76
N TRP A 290 -1.38 -6.98 13.51
CA TRP A 290 -1.68 -8.23 14.17
C TRP A 290 -3.06 -8.69 13.77
N TYR A 291 -3.16 -9.95 13.39
CA TYR A 291 -4.40 -10.59 13.02
C TYR A 291 -4.87 -11.51 14.12
N TYR A 292 -6.15 -11.48 14.45
CA TYR A 292 -6.69 -12.40 15.43
C TYR A 292 -6.58 -13.84 14.98
N LYS A 293 -6.33 -14.69 15.97
CA LYS A 293 -6.14 -16.11 15.77
C LYS A 293 -7.11 -16.93 16.61
N GLU A 294 -7.22 -16.61 17.90
CA GLU A 294 -8.05 -17.33 18.86
C GLU A 294 -8.18 -16.55 20.17
N GLY A 295 -9.17 -16.89 21.01
CA GLY A 295 -9.42 -16.20 22.29
C GLY A 295 -10.90 -15.97 22.58
N ASN A 296 -11.17 -14.93 23.38
CA ASN A 296 -12.53 -14.57 23.86
C ASN A 296 -13.30 -13.66 22.90
N LEU A 297 -12.78 -13.44 21.70
CA LEU A 297 -13.43 -12.68 20.66
C LEU A 297 -14.07 -13.69 19.68
N GLU A 298 -15.39 -13.74 19.62
CA GLU A 298 -16.09 -14.67 18.71
C GLU A 298 -16.27 -14.00 17.34
N LEU A 299 -15.58 -14.53 16.32
CA LEU A 299 -15.72 -14.08 14.93
C LEU A 299 -16.89 -14.79 14.26
N ASN A 300 -17.76 -14.06 13.57
CA ASN A 300 -18.85 -14.64 12.79
C ASN A 300 -18.37 -15.07 11.39
N GLU A 301 -18.06 -16.36 11.23
CA GLU A 301 -17.51 -16.88 9.97
C GLU A 301 -18.50 -16.90 8.79
N SER A 302 -19.80 -16.66 9.01
CA SER A 302 -20.85 -16.85 7.99
C SER A 302 -20.87 -15.80 6.87
N HIS A 303 -20.04 -14.76 6.98
CA HIS A 303 -19.95 -13.69 6.00
C HIS A 303 -18.69 -13.77 5.11
N HIS A 304 -17.86 -14.81 5.24
CA HIS A 304 -16.64 -14.96 4.45
C HIS A 304 -16.86 -15.87 3.23
N GLY A 305 -16.66 -15.33 2.03
CA GLY A 305 -16.56 -16.11 0.79
C GLY A 305 -15.16 -16.68 0.60
N ASP A 306 -15.07 -17.94 0.14
CA ASP A 306 -13.89 -18.84 0.09
C ASP A 306 -12.57 -18.31 -0.55
N PHE A 307 -12.46 -17.07 -1.01
CA PHE A 307 -11.29 -16.62 -1.80
C PHE A 307 -10.75 -15.23 -1.51
N TRP A 308 -11.31 -14.52 -0.52
CA TRP A 308 -10.81 -13.22 -0.08
C TRP A 308 -10.82 -13.22 1.44
N TYR A 309 -9.67 -13.48 2.08
CA TYR A 309 -9.54 -13.44 3.54
C TYR A 309 -9.56 -11.99 4.05
N ARG A 310 -10.65 -11.26 3.76
CA ARG A 310 -11.12 -10.20 4.65
C ARG A 310 -11.84 -10.92 5.78
N PHE A 311 -11.15 -11.25 6.89
CA PHE A 311 -11.93 -11.41 8.11
C PHE A 311 -12.19 -10.01 8.66
N ASP A 312 -13.47 -9.69 8.72
CA ASP A 312 -13.98 -8.52 9.38
C ASP A 312 -13.71 -8.67 10.89
N GLY A 313 -12.81 -7.84 11.42
CA GLY A 313 -12.97 -7.37 12.80
C GLY A 313 -11.97 -7.76 13.85
N ALA A 314 -10.74 -8.16 13.48
CA ALA A 314 -9.74 -8.33 14.51
C ALA A 314 -8.31 -8.09 14.02
N ILE A 315 -8.12 -6.94 13.37
CA ILE A 315 -6.81 -6.38 13.08
C ILE A 315 -6.44 -5.41 14.22
N LEU A 316 -5.25 -5.56 14.79
CA LEU A 316 -4.64 -4.53 15.61
C LEU A 316 -3.49 -3.91 14.85
N ASN A 317 -3.51 -2.59 14.72
CA ASN A 317 -2.38 -1.81 14.24
C ASN A 317 -1.72 -1.14 15.45
N MET A 318 -0.40 -1.26 15.55
CA MET A 318 0.39 -0.66 16.62
C MET A 318 1.58 0.07 16.01
N LEU A 319 1.57 1.40 16.07
CA LEU A 319 2.61 2.27 15.53
C LEU A 319 3.63 2.63 16.62
N ASN A 320 4.92 2.45 16.34
CA ASN A 320 5.99 2.99 17.17
C ASN A 320 6.18 4.47 16.86
N VAL A 321 5.85 5.36 17.80
CA VAL A 321 6.03 6.80 17.57
C VAL A 321 7.50 7.20 17.42
N ASN A 322 8.44 6.45 18.01
CA ASN A 322 9.87 6.73 17.86
C ASN A 322 10.42 6.35 16.48
N SER A 323 9.66 5.56 15.72
CA SER A 323 9.97 5.27 14.32
C SER A 323 9.49 6.41 13.40
N THR A 324 8.72 7.37 13.92
CA THR A 324 8.24 8.56 13.20
C THR A 324 9.19 9.75 13.38
N SER A 325 9.09 10.76 12.50
CA SER A 325 9.88 11.99 12.64
C SER A 325 9.40 12.80 13.85
N ASP A 326 10.35 13.41 14.58
CA ASP A 326 10.07 14.36 15.68
C ASP A 326 9.15 15.51 15.23
N GLU A 327 9.04 15.73 13.92
CA GLU A 327 8.16 16.73 13.32
C GLU A 327 6.73 16.25 13.07
N THR A 328 6.50 14.94 12.94
CA THR A 328 5.24 14.33 12.46
C THR A 328 4.30 13.88 13.57
N PHE A 329 4.85 13.48 14.73
CA PHE A 329 4.06 12.89 15.82
C PHE A 329 4.42 13.53 17.17
N TYR A 330 4.25 14.84 17.23
CA TYR A 330 4.87 15.60 18.30
C TYR A 330 3.92 16.09 19.37
N LYS A 331 2.59 16.10 19.20
CA LYS A 331 1.69 16.78 20.15
C LYS A 331 0.41 16.02 20.50
N ASP A 332 0.20 15.84 21.80
CA ASP A 332 -1.09 15.44 22.37
C ASP A 332 -2.06 16.63 22.27
N ILE A 333 -3.07 16.53 21.43
CA ILE A 333 -4.07 17.60 21.26
C ILE A 333 -4.94 17.79 22.51
N ASN A 334 -5.13 16.73 23.29
CA ASN A 334 -5.91 16.74 24.51
C ASN A 334 -5.12 17.35 25.68
N LYS A 335 -3.80 17.15 25.70
CA LYS A 335 -2.91 17.67 26.76
C LYS A 335 -2.14 18.93 26.38
N ASN A 336 -2.20 19.34 25.11
CA ASN A 336 -1.43 20.46 24.56
C ASN A 336 0.07 20.37 24.89
N ALA A 337 0.62 19.16 24.92
CA ALA A 337 2.01 18.85 25.31
C ALA A 337 2.66 17.98 24.24
N ASN A 338 4.01 17.99 24.17
CA ASN A 338 4.68 17.20 23.18
C ASN A 338 4.82 15.73 23.60
N PHE A 339 4.59 14.77 22.70
CA PHE A 339 4.76 13.34 23.03
C PHE A 339 6.21 12.99 23.36
N THR A 340 7.17 13.68 22.73
CA THR A 340 8.61 13.53 23.00
C THR A 340 9.01 13.94 24.42
N GLU A 341 8.13 14.64 25.15
CA GLU A 341 8.36 15.05 26.55
C GLU A 341 7.84 14.00 27.55
N ASP A 342 7.01 13.04 27.12
CA ASP A 342 6.50 11.95 27.95
C ASP A 342 7.12 10.61 27.54
N PRO A 343 8.18 10.15 28.24
CA PRO A 343 8.88 8.91 27.88
C PRO A 343 8.03 7.65 28.09
N THR A 344 6.83 7.78 28.68
CA THR A 344 5.90 6.65 28.84
C THR A 344 5.00 6.47 27.61
N MET A 345 4.86 7.48 26.76
CA MET A 345 4.16 7.33 25.47
C MET A 345 5.04 6.52 24.52
N ILE A 346 4.59 5.32 24.16
CA ILE A 346 5.38 4.39 23.33
C ILE A 346 4.80 4.17 21.94
N GLY A 347 3.55 4.57 21.68
CA GLY A 347 2.91 4.24 20.41
C GLY A 347 1.47 4.70 20.25
N VAL A 348 0.90 4.35 19.10
CA VAL A 348 -0.53 4.48 18.80
C VAL A 348 -1.09 3.10 18.54
N TYR A 349 -2.26 2.84 19.11
CA TYR A 349 -3.03 1.61 18.96
C TYR A 349 -4.29 1.93 18.17
N GLY A 350 -4.70 1.01 17.32
CA GLY A 350 -6.04 1.04 16.75
C GLY A 350 -6.50 -0.35 16.35
N ASP A 351 -7.77 -0.62 16.59
CA ASP A 351 -8.48 -1.81 16.13
C ASP A 351 -9.51 -1.45 15.05
N SER A 352 -9.69 -2.33 14.07
CA SER A 352 -10.53 -2.10 12.89
C SER A 352 -11.53 -3.21 12.59
N ASP A 353 -12.49 -2.82 11.73
CA ASP A 353 -13.36 -3.67 10.90
C ASP A 353 -14.44 -4.50 11.61
N TYR A 354 -15.18 -3.85 12.51
CA TYR A 354 -16.21 -4.40 13.40
C TYR A 354 -17.44 -5.09 12.78
N VAL A 355 -17.59 -5.18 11.46
CA VAL A 355 -18.93 -5.40 10.89
C VAL A 355 -19.56 -6.72 11.34
N ASN A 356 -18.76 -7.69 11.82
CA ASN A 356 -19.23 -9.05 12.10
C ASN A 356 -18.62 -9.74 13.35
N VAL A 357 -18.15 -8.99 14.35
CA VAL A 357 -17.66 -9.59 15.60
C VAL A 357 -18.70 -9.49 16.70
N GLU A 358 -19.17 -10.65 17.17
CA GLU A 358 -20.19 -10.70 18.22
C GLU A 358 -19.56 -10.33 19.58
N ASP A 359 -20.26 -9.50 20.36
CA ASP A 359 -19.86 -9.07 21.70
C ASP A 359 -18.49 -8.36 21.84
N TYR A 360 -17.97 -7.78 20.75
CA TYR A 360 -16.76 -6.94 20.80
C TYR A 360 -17.05 -5.47 20.50
N ASP A 361 -16.96 -4.63 21.53
CA ASP A 361 -16.95 -3.17 21.37
C ASP A 361 -15.53 -2.71 20.99
N LEU A 362 -15.40 -2.03 19.85
CA LEU A 362 -14.13 -1.45 19.42
C LEU A 362 -13.53 -0.55 20.51
N ILE A 363 -12.22 -0.67 20.67
CA ILE A 363 -11.46 0.24 21.51
C ILE A 363 -11.28 1.59 20.80
N GLY A 364 -11.15 1.58 19.47
CA GLY A 364 -10.87 2.72 18.61
C GLY A 364 -9.38 3.09 18.57
N VAL A 365 -9.08 4.28 18.08
CA VAL A 365 -7.71 4.78 17.99
C VAL A 365 -7.28 5.40 19.33
N ARG A 366 -6.16 4.92 19.89
CA ARG A 366 -5.67 5.25 21.23
C ARG A 366 -4.19 5.60 21.24
N TYR A 367 -3.79 6.51 22.12
CA TYR A 367 -2.38 6.59 22.53
C TYR A 367 -2.04 5.45 23.48
N MET A 368 -0.82 4.93 23.37
CA MET A 368 -0.29 3.85 24.21
C MET A 368 0.75 4.40 25.19
N TYR A 369 0.43 4.35 26.48
CA TYR A 369 1.37 4.69 27.54
C TYR A 369 1.81 3.44 28.30
N LEU A 370 3.11 3.12 28.32
CA LEU A 370 3.66 2.00 29.09
C LEU A 370 3.65 2.32 30.58
N VAL A 371 2.79 1.64 31.34
CA VAL A 371 2.62 1.89 32.78
C VAL A 371 3.45 0.91 33.62
N ASN A 372 3.62 -0.31 33.14
CA ASN A 372 4.40 -1.36 33.82
C ASN A 372 4.94 -2.38 32.79
N GLY A 373 6.11 -2.95 33.05
CA GLY A 373 6.73 -4.00 32.24
C GLY A 373 7.77 -3.48 31.23
N SER A 374 7.88 -4.16 30.09
CA SER A 374 8.77 -3.88 28.97
C SER A 374 8.00 -3.85 27.64
N LEU A 375 8.70 -3.66 26.52
CA LEU A 375 8.11 -3.73 25.17
C LEU A 375 7.76 -5.16 24.71
N ASP A 376 8.15 -6.19 25.48
CA ASP A 376 7.83 -7.59 25.16
C ASP A 376 6.71 -8.15 26.06
N GLU A 377 6.51 -7.59 27.25
CA GLU A 377 5.47 -8.01 28.19
C GLU A 377 5.18 -6.87 29.17
N GLY A 378 3.93 -6.45 29.30
CA GLY A 378 3.59 -5.32 30.15
C GLY A 378 2.12 -4.94 30.18
N ILE A 379 1.86 -3.75 30.71
CA ILE A 379 0.53 -3.12 30.79
C ILE A 379 0.63 -1.72 30.17
N LEU A 380 -0.24 -1.47 29.19
CA LEU A 380 -0.42 -0.16 28.58
C LEU A 380 -1.68 0.51 29.13
N ASN A 381 -1.64 1.83 29.33
CA ASN A 381 -2.83 2.67 29.44
C ASN A 381 -3.14 3.21 28.04
N LEU A 382 -4.30 2.82 27.52
CA LEU A 382 -4.83 3.24 26.23
C LEU A 382 -5.78 4.42 26.45
N THR A 383 -5.34 5.62 26.06
CA THR A 383 -6.15 6.84 26.18
C THR A 383 -6.71 7.25 24.82
N GLU A 384 -7.94 7.78 24.82
CA GLU A 384 -8.66 8.20 23.61
C GLU A 384 -7.85 9.11 22.70
N LEU A 385 -7.80 8.77 21.40
CA LEU A 385 -7.28 9.62 20.33
C LEU A 385 -8.38 9.94 19.30
N ALA A 386 -8.95 8.95 18.62
CA ALA A 386 -9.99 9.14 17.59
C ALA A 386 -10.87 7.90 17.42
N ASP A 387 -12.06 8.06 16.83
CA ASP A 387 -12.99 6.97 16.50
C ASP A 387 -13.24 5.97 17.66
N ASN A 388 -13.26 6.49 18.89
CA ASN A 388 -13.39 5.69 20.10
C ASN A 388 -14.84 5.28 20.32
N VAL A 389 -15.11 3.97 20.31
CA VAL A 389 -16.43 3.43 20.64
C VAL A 389 -16.55 3.20 22.15
N ARG A 390 -15.51 2.61 22.77
CA ARG A 390 -15.41 2.53 24.24
C ARG A 390 -14.94 3.87 24.80
N SER A 391 -15.49 4.34 25.92
CA SER A 391 -15.05 5.61 26.53
C SER A 391 -14.13 5.41 27.74
N GLY A 392 -13.21 6.33 27.97
CA GLY A 392 -12.33 6.37 29.14
C GLY A 392 -11.00 5.63 28.95
N GLU A 393 -10.22 5.56 30.03
CA GLU A 393 -8.96 4.82 30.05
C GLU A 393 -9.21 3.30 29.98
N ILE A 394 -8.44 2.61 29.15
CA ILE A 394 -8.48 1.15 29.04
C ILE A 394 -7.07 0.63 29.28
N TYR A 395 -6.94 -0.36 30.14
CA TYR A 395 -5.66 -0.98 30.43
C TYR A 395 -5.50 -2.25 29.60
N MET A 396 -4.47 -2.30 28.77
CA MET A 396 -4.15 -3.46 27.94
C MET A 396 -2.95 -4.20 28.52
N LYS A 397 -3.16 -5.41 29.02
CA LYS A 397 -2.08 -6.34 29.33
C LYS A 397 -1.67 -7.05 28.04
N PHE A 398 -0.39 -7.06 27.73
CA PHE A 398 0.12 -7.68 26.52
C PHE A 398 1.37 -8.53 26.76
N ARG A 399 1.58 -9.51 25.88
CA ARG A 399 2.81 -10.29 25.81
C ARG A 399 3.12 -10.69 24.38
N LEU A 400 4.29 -10.29 23.91
CA LEU A 400 4.88 -10.74 22.68
C LEU A 400 5.63 -12.06 22.90
N ILE A 401 5.43 -12.99 21.97
CA ILE A 401 6.15 -14.26 21.90
C ILE A 401 6.79 -14.32 20.52
N SER A 402 8.03 -13.86 20.43
CA SER A 402 8.79 -13.82 19.19
C SER A 402 9.21 -15.22 18.73
N SER A 403 9.09 -15.48 17.44
CA SER A 403 9.54 -16.73 16.83
C SER A 403 11.02 -16.67 16.45
N LEU A 404 11.74 -17.77 16.71
CA LEU A 404 13.14 -17.90 16.31
C LEU A 404 13.31 -18.22 14.80
N SER A 405 12.24 -18.66 14.13
CA SER A 405 12.29 -19.05 12.71
C SER A 405 11.87 -17.93 11.77
N SER A 406 10.84 -17.17 12.13
CA SER A 406 10.29 -16.15 11.27
C SER A 406 9.38 -15.18 12.01
N ILE A 407 9.52 -13.89 11.69
CA ILE A 407 8.65 -12.82 12.21
C ILE A 407 7.16 -13.05 11.88
N TYR A 408 6.84 -13.80 10.82
CA TYR A 408 5.46 -14.17 10.47
C TYR A 408 4.81 -15.14 11.48
N ASP A 409 5.61 -15.73 12.36
CA ASP A 409 5.14 -16.68 13.37
C ASP A 409 5.16 -16.05 14.78
N ASP A 410 5.41 -14.74 14.88
CA ASP A 410 5.27 -14.00 16.14
C ASP A 410 3.81 -14.05 16.62
N ILE A 411 3.63 -14.25 17.93
CA ILE A 411 2.33 -14.30 18.59
C ILE A 411 2.23 -13.15 19.60
N LEU A 412 1.10 -12.47 19.61
CA LEU A 412 0.77 -11.44 20.59
C LEU A 412 -0.43 -11.89 21.43
N TRP A 413 -0.27 -11.90 22.75
CA TRP A 413 -1.36 -12.09 23.69
C TRP A 413 -1.86 -10.74 24.20
N VAL A 414 -3.17 -10.58 24.29
CA VAL A 414 -3.81 -9.34 24.73
C VAL A 414 -5.00 -9.62 25.65
N GLU A 415 -5.13 -8.82 26.71
CA GLU A 415 -6.32 -8.71 27.57
C GLU A 415 -6.58 -7.24 27.92
N TYR A 416 -7.85 -6.85 27.92
CA TYR A 416 -8.28 -5.49 28.22
C TYR A 416 -9.01 -5.41 29.57
N PHE A 417 -8.79 -4.32 30.31
CA PHE A 417 -9.33 -4.09 31.64
C PHE A 417 -9.76 -2.63 31.82
N ASP A 418 -10.81 -2.38 32.61
CA ASP A 418 -11.24 -1.03 32.97
C ASP A 418 -10.39 -0.38 34.09
N ALA A 419 -9.53 -1.16 34.75
CA ALA A 419 -8.72 -0.67 35.86
C ALA A 419 -7.34 -1.33 35.92
N LEU A 420 -6.32 -0.54 36.29
CA LEU A 420 -4.93 -0.99 36.37
C LEU A 420 -4.75 -2.21 37.30
N ASN A 421 -5.37 -2.19 38.49
CA ASN A 421 -5.25 -3.28 39.46
C ASN A 421 -5.80 -4.61 38.94
N SER A 422 -6.78 -4.59 38.04
CA SER A 422 -7.29 -5.78 37.37
C SER A 422 -6.29 -6.33 36.34
N ALA A 423 -5.48 -5.46 35.75
CA ALA A 423 -4.43 -5.83 34.80
C ALA A 423 -3.14 -6.37 35.48
N GLU A 424 -2.95 -6.21 36.80
CA GLU A 424 -1.70 -6.59 37.50
C GLU A 424 -1.54 -8.11 37.78
N GLY A 425 -2.51 -8.94 37.37
CA GLY A 425 -2.46 -10.40 37.52
C GLY A 425 -1.84 -11.16 36.34
N SER A 426 -1.74 -12.49 36.46
CA SER A 426 -1.40 -13.35 35.32
C SER A 426 -2.45 -13.24 34.20
N PHE A 427 -2.08 -13.60 32.97
CA PHE A 427 -3.05 -13.78 31.89
C PHE A 427 -4.09 -14.83 32.27
N SER A 428 -5.35 -14.57 31.92
CA SER A 428 -6.41 -15.55 32.04
C SER A 428 -6.33 -16.60 30.93
N THR A 429 -7.19 -17.62 31.01
CA THR A 429 -7.38 -18.59 29.94
C THR A 429 -8.06 -17.98 28.71
N ASN A 430 -8.72 -16.83 28.87
CA ASN A 430 -9.59 -16.20 27.88
C ASN A 430 -8.89 -15.03 27.15
N LYS A 431 -7.56 -14.90 27.26
CA LYS A 431 -6.80 -13.89 26.50
C LYS A 431 -7.04 -14.03 24.99
N SER A 432 -7.04 -12.90 24.30
CA SER A 432 -7.00 -12.89 22.84
C SER A 432 -5.58 -13.13 22.37
N VAL A 433 -5.45 -13.92 21.31
CA VAL A 433 -4.21 -14.32 20.68
C VAL A 433 -4.25 -13.82 19.25
N TYR A 434 -3.21 -13.08 18.88
CA TYR A 434 -3.02 -12.55 17.55
C TYR A 434 -1.72 -13.09 16.96
N GLN A 435 -1.67 -13.17 15.64
CA GLN A 435 -0.49 -13.51 14.86
C GLN A 435 -0.11 -12.33 13.98
N ARG A 436 1.19 -12.09 13.83
CA ARG A 436 1.66 -10.97 13.02
C ARG A 436 1.26 -11.12 11.56
N PHE A 437 0.81 -10.02 10.97
CA PHE A 437 0.21 -9.95 9.65
C PHE A 437 1.00 -9.06 8.69
N TYR A 438 1.05 -9.49 7.43
CA TYR A 438 1.73 -8.78 6.34
C TYR A 438 1.00 -8.99 5.00
N GLU A 439 -0.27 -9.40 5.03
CA GLU A 439 -0.87 -10.20 3.96
C GLU A 439 -1.10 -9.50 2.61
N HIS A 440 -0.88 -10.35 1.60
CA HIS A 440 -1.37 -10.54 0.22
C HIS A 440 -1.80 -9.37 -0.67
#